data_AF-A0A830GFU9-F1
#
_entry.id   AF-A0A830GFU9-F1
#
_cell.length_a   1.000
_cell.length_b   1.000
_cell.length_c   1.000
_cell.angle_alpha   90.00
_cell.angle_beta   90.00
_cell.angle_gamma   90.00
#
_symmetry.space_group_name_H-M   'P 1'
#
loop_
_entity.id
_entity.type
_entity.pdbx_description
1 polymer ?
#
loop_
_entity_poly.entity_id
_entity_poly.type
_entity_poly.pdbx_seq_one_letter_code
_entity_poly.pdbx_strand_id
1 'polypeptide(L)'
;MGQLANGTDITFTRPPATASTWTSHDFTDLHAGGPHTSIHTPDADLESSVFIADAHATIFAAQPSTQAHLSKNQTTRYLAPNGTLRGFVDYRVRYPNTTTNGNRSVDWSLTSHQITNVTLTQDGQTIATAPGSHTPVLHYQLDDAQQTKLTLHATIHVRVQKTVRVNGTVVDVTTKGDSLTVSDSLAGSVYNLSASPYYATYPNGDAGVAIFQSAPWQGYTLTKNGSARVRGVWRFYTARNTSWDTLVKSTRDGDRQTASDSIPVFVHAYPSRIGPVAEPVRTGPSIITTWGTNRSSPSATLGPNIHIDIVNRSYTTTYGLAVRADHVDRQALHVAGIVRGVNASIVQPQQGSKRQLRRSNLTAHVVSQNASQATVRVELHDNKTGAPIVLNQSGRYPIFQRSRDGYITVGGKRVTTNESGVAMVTLHQPGIYTARYHPESWLGTDPAYVSDRATVRWHPLGTLGGWLDFIVAVGWRLIPFAVMFYAGLRLLRMLGAERYFSDP
;
A
#
# COMPACT_ATOMS: atom_id res chain seq x y z
N MET A 1 -4.94 -22.70 -23.69
CA MET A 1 -5.63 -21.76 -22.77
C MET A 1 -5.93 -22.36 -21.38
N GLY A 2 -6.07 -23.69 -21.22
CA GLY A 2 -6.42 -24.32 -19.92
C GLY A 2 -5.31 -24.43 -18.85
N GLN A 3 -4.03 -24.18 -19.18
CA GLN A 3 -2.94 -24.24 -18.19
C GLN A 3 -2.65 -22.89 -17.49
N LEU A 4 -3.16 -21.77 -18.01
CA LEU A 4 -2.99 -20.46 -17.36
C LEU A 4 -4.05 -20.21 -16.27
N ALA A 5 -5.21 -20.86 -16.38
CA ALA A 5 -6.35 -20.68 -15.47
C ALA A 5 -6.19 -21.41 -14.12
N ASN A 6 -5.22 -22.32 -13.99
CA ASN A 6 -4.94 -23.05 -12.74
C ASN A 6 -3.77 -22.47 -11.92
N GLY A 7 -3.14 -21.38 -12.39
CA GLY A 7 -1.89 -20.89 -11.81
C GLY A 7 -2.01 -19.65 -10.93
N THR A 8 -2.94 -18.74 -11.22
CA THR A 8 -3.08 -17.46 -10.49
C THR A 8 -4.46 -16.84 -10.76
N ASP A 9 -5.11 -16.33 -9.72
CA ASP A 9 -6.34 -15.56 -9.83
C ASP A 9 -6.13 -14.27 -10.61
N ILE A 10 -7.21 -13.73 -11.19
CA ILE A 10 -7.18 -12.45 -11.89
C ILE A 10 -6.97 -11.31 -10.88
N THR A 11 -5.93 -10.51 -11.12
CA THR A 11 -5.58 -9.38 -10.25
C THR A 11 -5.65 -8.05 -11.00
N PHE A 12 -6.08 -7.01 -10.30
CA PHE A 12 -6.31 -5.68 -10.85
C PHE A 12 -5.30 -4.66 -10.30
N THR A 13 -5.03 -3.62 -11.08
CA THR A 13 -4.16 -2.52 -10.69
C THR A 13 -4.90 -1.39 -9.96
N ARG A 14 -6.23 -1.40 -10.00
CA ARG A 14 -7.17 -0.49 -9.35
C ARG A 14 -8.34 -1.28 -8.76
N PRO A 15 -9.05 -0.77 -7.74
CA PRO A 15 -10.25 -1.42 -7.23
C PRO A 15 -11.28 -1.60 -8.37
N PRO A 16 -11.63 -2.84 -8.75
CA PRO A 16 -12.47 -3.08 -9.91
C PRO A 16 -13.95 -2.78 -9.61
N ALA A 17 -14.70 -2.39 -10.65
CA ALA A 17 -16.15 -2.17 -10.54
C ALA A 17 -16.95 -3.48 -10.51
N THR A 18 -16.37 -4.56 -11.06
CA THR A 18 -17.04 -5.84 -11.28
C THR A 18 -17.65 -6.44 -10.02
N ALA A 19 -17.00 -6.32 -8.87
CA ALA A 19 -17.56 -6.80 -7.61
C ALA A 19 -18.90 -6.12 -7.25
N SER A 20 -19.01 -4.82 -7.45
CA SER A 20 -20.26 -4.10 -7.14
C SER A 20 -21.34 -4.35 -8.17
N THR A 21 -20.97 -4.43 -9.45
CA THR A 21 -21.89 -4.81 -10.52
C THR A 21 -22.47 -6.19 -10.29
N TRP A 22 -21.62 -7.19 -10.03
CA TRP A 22 -22.04 -8.57 -9.75
C TRP A 22 -22.97 -8.63 -8.55
N THR A 23 -22.53 -8.13 -7.39
CA THR A 23 -23.35 -8.13 -6.17
C THR A 23 -24.71 -7.45 -6.37
N SER A 24 -24.78 -6.39 -7.17
CA SER A 24 -26.06 -5.73 -7.42
C SER A 24 -27.02 -6.55 -8.27
N HIS A 25 -26.52 -7.40 -9.18
CA HIS A 25 -27.35 -8.32 -9.97
C HIS A 25 -27.75 -9.52 -9.12
N ASP A 26 -26.82 -10.18 -8.43
CA ASP A 26 -27.13 -11.32 -7.56
C ASP A 26 -28.14 -10.97 -6.46
N PHE A 27 -28.13 -9.72 -5.99
CA PHE A 27 -29.11 -9.23 -5.01
C PHE A 27 -30.53 -9.16 -5.57
N THR A 28 -30.73 -8.90 -6.87
CA THR A 28 -32.08 -8.87 -7.46
C THR A 28 -32.68 -10.26 -7.61
N ASP A 29 -31.83 -11.29 -7.64
CA ASP A 29 -32.22 -12.69 -7.76
C ASP A 29 -32.46 -13.33 -6.38
N LEU A 30 -32.19 -12.60 -5.30
CA LEU A 30 -32.44 -13.06 -3.94
C LEU A 30 -33.93 -12.94 -3.62
N HIS A 31 -34.55 -14.08 -3.30
CA HIS A 31 -35.98 -14.15 -2.99
C HIS A 31 -36.20 -14.65 -1.56
N ALA A 32 -37.04 -13.93 -0.83
CA ALA A 32 -37.53 -14.37 0.46
C ALA A 32 -38.54 -15.51 0.33
N GLY A 33 -38.76 -16.21 1.45
CA GLY A 33 -39.84 -17.16 1.61
C GLY A 33 -41.22 -16.51 1.63
N GLY A 34 -42.22 -17.36 1.80
CA GLY A 34 -43.59 -16.94 2.06
C GLY A 34 -43.90 -16.94 3.57
N PRO A 35 -45.16 -16.74 3.98
CA PRO A 35 -45.54 -16.67 5.39
C PRO A 35 -45.26 -17.96 6.20
N HIS A 36 -44.93 -19.08 5.56
CA HIS A 36 -44.64 -20.36 6.20
C HIS A 36 -43.19 -20.82 6.01
N THR A 37 -42.33 -19.97 5.48
CA THR A 37 -40.95 -20.31 5.14
C THR A 37 -40.04 -19.13 5.43
N SER A 38 -38.95 -19.38 6.15
CA SER A 38 -37.84 -18.43 6.26
C SER A 38 -36.67 -18.95 5.41
N ILE A 39 -36.04 -18.08 4.63
CA ILE A 39 -34.82 -18.35 3.87
C ILE A 39 -33.69 -17.54 4.49
N HIS A 40 -32.59 -18.19 4.86
CA HIS A 40 -31.46 -17.52 5.51
C HIS A 40 -30.14 -18.21 5.19
N THR A 41 -29.00 -17.56 5.48
CA THR A 41 -27.69 -18.25 5.43
C THR A 41 -27.52 -19.16 6.65
N PRO A 42 -26.70 -20.23 6.57
CA PRO A 42 -26.48 -21.13 7.71
C PRO A 42 -25.94 -20.46 8.98
N ASP A 43 -25.27 -19.31 8.82
CA ASP A 43 -24.68 -18.50 9.89
C ASP A 43 -25.55 -17.31 10.31
N ALA A 44 -26.79 -17.21 9.82
CA ALA A 44 -27.70 -16.13 10.20
C ALA A 44 -28.11 -16.25 11.69
N ASP A 45 -28.10 -15.12 12.39
CA ASP A 45 -28.61 -15.02 13.76
C ASP A 45 -30.15 -15.01 13.72
N LEU A 46 -30.75 -16.15 14.09
CA LEU A 46 -32.20 -16.33 14.07
C LEU A 46 -32.84 -15.99 15.42
N GLU A 47 -33.92 -15.23 15.36
CA GLU A 47 -34.74 -14.89 16.51
C GLU A 47 -36.20 -15.35 16.32
N SER A 48 -36.93 -15.47 17.41
CA SER A 48 -38.35 -15.88 17.39
C SER A 48 -39.13 -15.21 18.51
N SER A 49 -40.40 -14.91 18.23
CA SER A 49 -41.39 -14.44 19.20
C SER A 49 -42.60 -15.39 19.21
N VAL A 50 -43.77 -14.94 19.66
CA VAL A 50 -44.98 -15.77 19.80
C VAL A 50 -45.45 -16.29 18.44
N PHE A 51 -45.68 -15.39 17.48
CA PHE A 51 -46.18 -15.71 16.14
C PHE A 51 -45.12 -15.57 15.04
N ILE A 52 -43.94 -15.05 15.37
CA ILE A 52 -42.81 -14.90 14.44
C ILE A 52 -41.76 -15.98 14.76
N ALA A 53 -41.27 -16.69 13.75
CA ALA A 53 -40.22 -17.69 13.91
C ALA A 53 -39.15 -17.57 12.82
N ASP A 54 -37.93 -17.99 13.17
CA ASP A 54 -36.75 -18.00 12.30
C ASP A 54 -36.54 -16.65 11.59
N ALA A 55 -36.79 -15.57 12.33
CA ALA A 55 -36.64 -14.21 11.84
C ALA A 55 -35.19 -13.78 11.90
N HIS A 56 -34.72 -13.10 10.87
CA HIS A 56 -33.37 -12.55 10.84
C HIS A 56 -33.31 -11.29 9.99
N ALA A 57 -32.27 -10.51 10.22
CA ALA A 57 -31.73 -9.59 9.24
C ALA A 57 -30.31 -10.07 8.94
N THR A 58 -29.88 -10.01 7.68
CA THR A 58 -28.52 -10.36 7.28
C THR A 58 -28.02 -9.35 6.26
N ILE A 59 -26.86 -8.78 6.49
CA ILE A 59 -26.22 -7.84 5.58
C ILE A 59 -25.69 -8.63 4.38
N PHE A 60 -26.30 -8.43 3.22
CA PHE A 60 -25.84 -9.02 1.96
C PHE A 60 -24.54 -8.35 1.51
N ALA A 61 -24.50 -7.02 1.49
CA ALA A 61 -23.28 -6.28 1.16
C ALA A 61 -23.35 -4.80 1.58
N ALA A 62 -22.20 -4.23 1.93
CA ALA A 62 -21.98 -2.78 1.97
C ALA A 62 -20.91 -2.40 0.93
N GLN A 63 -21.28 -1.57 -0.05
CA GLN A 63 -20.40 -1.23 -1.18
C GLN A 63 -20.51 0.26 -1.58
N PRO A 64 -19.43 0.89 -2.06
CA PRO A 64 -18.09 0.31 -2.24
C PRO A 64 -17.37 0.04 -0.91
N SER A 65 -16.70 -1.10 -0.83
CA SER A 65 -15.83 -1.45 0.30
C SER A 65 -14.67 -2.30 -0.18
N THR A 66 -13.58 -2.29 0.58
CA THR A 66 -12.38 -3.07 0.29
C THR A 66 -11.87 -3.75 1.55
N GLN A 67 -11.73 -5.08 1.51
CA GLN A 67 -11.04 -5.83 2.56
C GLN A 67 -9.53 -5.77 2.32
N ALA A 68 -8.80 -5.00 3.12
CA ALA A 68 -7.35 -4.90 3.00
C ALA A 68 -6.63 -5.94 3.87
N HIS A 69 -5.73 -6.69 3.25
CA HIS A 69 -4.83 -7.64 3.91
C HIS A 69 -3.53 -6.92 4.29
N LEU A 70 -3.37 -6.61 5.57
CA LEU A 70 -2.40 -5.63 6.06
C LEU A 70 -1.16 -6.26 6.71
N SER A 71 -1.32 -7.37 7.41
CA SER A 71 -0.22 -8.15 8.02
C SER A 71 -0.72 -9.56 8.36
N LYS A 72 0.15 -10.43 8.89
CA LYS A 72 -0.18 -11.84 9.20
C LYS A 72 -1.49 -12.03 9.98
N ASN A 73 -1.81 -11.11 10.89
CA ASN A 73 -2.97 -11.20 11.78
C ASN A 73 -3.89 -9.97 11.66
N GLN A 74 -3.77 -9.20 10.57
CA GLN A 74 -4.51 -7.96 10.43
C GLN A 74 -5.14 -7.85 9.05
N THR A 75 -6.47 -7.88 9.05
CA THR A 75 -7.28 -7.45 7.92
C THR A 75 -8.18 -6.31 8.34
N THR A 76 -8.47 -5.38 7.44
CA THR A 76 -9.35 -4.25 7.72
C THR A 76 -10.34 -4.06 6.59
N ARG A 77 -11.63 -4.01 6.92
CA ARG A 77 -12.67 -3.63 5.97
C ARG A 77 -12.75 -2.11 5.91
N TYR A 78 -12.35 -1.54 4.78
CA TYR A 78 -12.49 -0.13 4.50
C TYR A 78 -13.83 0.12 3.81
N LEU A 79 -14.69 0.92 4.43
CA LEU A 79 -15.99 1.32 3.91
C LEU A 79 -15.85 2.68 3.21
N ALA A 80 -16.41 2.83 2.01
CA ALA A 80 -16.50 4.15 1.39
C ALA A 80 -17.35 5.07 2.31
N PRO A 81 -17.00 6.35 2.45
CA PRO A 81 -17.82 7.31 3.22
C PRO A 81 -19.24 7.41 2.68
N ASN A 82 -19.41 7.30 1.36
CA ASN A 82 -20.71 7.24 0.71
C ASN A 82 -20.88 5.89 0.02
N GLY A 83 -22.01 5.22 0.25
CA GLY A 83 -22.23 3.90 -0.31
C GLY A 83 -23.66 3.41 -0.20
N THR A 84 -23.83 2.12 -0.42
CA THR A 84 -25.13 1.44 -0.36
C THR A 84 -24.97 0.14 0.41
N LEU A 85 -25.84 -0.06 1.39
CA LEU A 85 -26.01 -1.31 2.10
C LEU A 85 -27.23 -2.05 1.56
N ARG A 86 -27.06 -3.34 1.30
CA ARG A 86 -28.10 -4.28 0.89
C ARG A 86 -28.30 -5.27 2.04
N GLY A 87 -29.53 -5.39 2.50
CA GLY A 87 -29.92 -6.34 3.54
C GLY A 87 -30.84 -7.41 2.99
N PHE A 88 -30.93 -8.51 3.71
CA PHE A 88 -31.91 -9.56 3.50
C PHE A 88 -32.61 -9.82 4.83
N VAL A 89 -33.94 -9.74 4.82
CA VAL A 89 -34.78 -9.92 6.01
C VAL A 89 -35.80 -10.96 5.64
N ASP A 90 -35.85 -12.04 6.40
CA ASP A 90 -36.88 -13.06 6.22
C ASP A 90 -37.32 -13.66 7.55
N TYR A 91 -38.50 -14.25 7.53
CA TYR A 91 -39.15 -14.85 8.70
C TYR A 91 -40.30 -15.73 8.25
N ARG A 92 -40.71 -16.67 9.11
CA ARG A 92 -41.99 -17.36 8.97
C ARG A 92 -42.94 -17.05 10.11
N VAL A 93 -44.22 -17.16 9.80
CA VAL A 93 -45.31 -17.03 10.76
C VAL A 93 -45.68 -18.40 11.31
N ARG A 94 -45.80 -18.49 12.64
CA ARG A 94 -46.31 -19.66 13.35
C ARG A 94 -47.54 -19.29 14.18
N TYR A 95 -48.52 -20.18 14.24
CA TYR A 95 -49.65 -20.08 15.16
C TYR A 95 -50.17 -21.48 15.45
N PRO A 96 -50.94 -21.67 16.55
CA PRO A 96 -51.46 -22.99 16.91
C PRO A 96 -52.29 -23.60 15.79
N ASN A 97 -52.26 -24.93 15.70
CA ASN A 97 -53.19 -25.65 14.85
C ASN A 97 -54.63 -25.41 15.29
N THR A 98 -55.56 -25.58 14.35
CA THR A 98 -56.97 -25.76 14.69
C THR A 98 -57.09 -26.89 15.72
N THR A 99 -57.81 -26.60 16.79
CA THR A 99 -58.14 -27.60 17.82
C THR A 99 -59.65 -27.74 17.90
N THR A 100 -60.13 -28.97 17.96
CA THR A 100 -61.55 -29.29 18.13
C THR A 100 -61.69 -30.21 19.33
N ASN A 101 -62.50 -29.80 20.31
CA ASN A 101 -62.81 -30.59 21.49
C ASN A 101 -64.33 -30.58 21.70
N GLY A 102 -64.97 -31.73 21.48
CA GLY A 102 -66.42 -31.86 21.49
C GLY A 102 -67.07 -30.89 20.51
N ASN A 103 -67.94 -30.02 21.02
CA ASN A 103 -68.65 -29.03 20.22
C ASN A 103 -67.90 -27.71 20.02
N ARG A 104 -66.70 -27.55 20.58
CA ARG A 104 -65.92 -26.32 20.51
C ARG A 104 -64.75 -26.49 19.54
N SER A 105 -64.62 -25.60 18.55
CA SER A 105 -63.41 -25.47 17.72
C SER A 105 -62.72 -24.13 17.96
N VAL A 106 -61.39 -24.12 17.90
CA VAL A 106 -60.56 -22.92 17.95
C VAL A 106 -59.67 -22.94 16.72
N ASP A 107 -59.91 -22.00 15.82
CA ASP A 107 -59.21 -21.82 14.56
C ASP A 107 -58.31 -20.59 14.61
N TRP A 108 -57.18 -20.65 13.92
CA TRP A 108 -56.25 -19.53 13.77
C TRP A 108 -55.98 -19.28 12.29
N SER A 109 -55.96 -18.01 11.90
CA SER A 109 -55.64 -17.60 10.53
C SER A 109 -54.75 -16.37 10.53
N LEU A 110 -53.79 -16.32 9.61
CA LEU A 110 -52.98 -15.13 9.36
C LEU A 110 -53.83 -14.03 8.72
N THR A 111 -53.87 -12.85 9.33
CA THR A 111 -54.60 -11.69 8.80
C THR A 111 -53.67 -10.74 8.07
N SER A 112 -52.49 -10.47 8.63
CA SER A 112 -51.48 -9.62 7.99
C SER A 112 -50.09 -9.95 8.52
N HIS A 113 -49.08 -9.86 7.66
CA HIS A 113 -47.67 -9.86 8.05
C HIS A 113 -46.91 -8.89 7.16
N GLN A 114 -45.96 -8.16 7.73
CA GLN A 114 -45.11 -7.26 6.97
C GLN A 114 -43.86 -6.91 7.77
N ILE A 115 -42.81 -6.54 7.06
CA ILE A 115 -41.72 -5.74 7.62
C ILE A 115 -42.23 -4.31 7.62
N THR A 116 -42.20 -3.62 8.75
CA THR A 116 -42.77 -2.29 8.90
C THR A 116 -41.75 -1.19 8.63
N ASN A 117 -40.51 -1.41 9.07
CA ASN A 117 -39.44 -0.42 8.96
C ASN A 117 -38.07 -1.12 8.91
N VAL A 118 -37.16 -0.55 8.13
CA VAL A 118 -35.75 -0.95 8.11
C VAL A 118 -34.90 0.29 8.36
N THR A 119 -34.00 0.20 9.33
CA THR A 119 -33.07 1.28 9.67
C THR A 119 -31.63 0.81 9.59
N LEU A 120 -30.74 1.72 9.23
CA LEU A 120 -29.31 1.52 9.29
C LEU A 120 -28.72 2.52 10.29
N THR A 121 -27.98 2.01 11.26
CA THR A 121 -27.29 2.83 12.25
C THR A 121 -25.78 2.73 12.11
N GLN A 122 -25.08 3.84 12.30
CA GLN A 122 -23.64 3.92 12.54
C GLN A 122 -23.39 4.09 14.04
N ASP A 123 -22.77 3.11 14.69
CA ASP A 123 -22.41 3.20 16.12
C ASP A 123 -23.61 3.61 17.02
N GLY A 124 -24.80 3.12 16.67
CA GLY A 124 -26.07 3.39 17.37
C GLY A 124 -26.86 4.61 16.88
N GLN A 125 -26.29 5.47 16.03
CA GLN A 125 -26.99 6.62 15.43
C GLN A 125 -27.61 6.26 14.08
N THR A 126 -28.89 6.55 13.87
CA THR A 126 -29.57 6.28 12.59
C THR A 126 -29.03 7.17 11.49
N ILE A 127 -28.50 6.56 10.43
CA ILE A 127 -27.94 7.26 9.25
C ILE A 127 -28.79 7.08 8.00
N ALA A 128 -29.64 6.05 7.95
CA ALA A 128 -30.56 5.81 6.84
C ALA A 128 -31.79 5.02 7.29
N THR A 129 -32.89 5.21 6.58
CA THR A 129 -34.14 4.45 6.76
C THR A 129 -34.69 4.06 5.40
N ALA A 130 -35.40 2.94 5.35
CA ALA A 130 -36.08 2.46 4.16
C ALA A 130 -37.45 1.88 4.53
N PRO A 131 -38.43 1.91 3.61
CA PRO A 131 -39.66 1.16 3.77
C PRO A 131 -39.38 -0.33 4.03
N GLY A 132 -40.28 -0.97 4.76
CA GLY A 132 -40.19 -2.40 5.01
C GLY A 132 -40.20 -3.22 3.74
N SER A 133 -39.19 -4.06 3.56
CA SER A 133 -39.01 -4.97 2.44
C SER A 133 -38.13 -6.13 2.88
N HIS A 134 -38.26 -7.28 2.23
CA HIS A 134 -37.38 -8.43 2.44
C HIS A 134 -35.97 -8.20 1.88
N THR A 135 -35.81 -7.34 0.89
CA THR A 135 -34.53 -7.01 0.25
C THR A 135 -34.27 -5.50 0.31
N PRO A 136 -34.12 -4.91 1.51
CA PRO A 136 -33.96 -3.47 1.65
C PRO A 136 -32.62 -2.98 1.07
N VAL A 137 -32.67 -1.82 0.44
CA VAL A 137 -31.50 -1.09 -0.09
C VAL A 137 -31.44 0.26 0.59
N LEU A 138 -30.36 0.53 1.32
CA LEU A 138 -30.15 1.77 2.06
C LEU A 138 -28.91 2.48 1.55
N HIS A 139 -29.09 3.69 1.01
CA HIS A 139 -27.96 4.59 0.74
C HIS A 139 -27.50 5.23 2.04
N TYR A 140 -26.19 5.31 2.24
CA TYR A 140 -25.63 5.84 3.47
C TYR A 140 -24.55 6.88 3.17
N GLN A 141 -24.37 7.77 4.15
CA GLN A 141 -23.23 8.66 4.29
C GLN A 141 -22.70 8.47 5.71
N LEU A 142 -21.42 8.12 5.83
CA LEU A 142 -20.77 7.80 7.10
C LEU A 142 -20.05 9.04 7.63
N ASP A 143 -20.11 9.21 8.95
CA ASP A 143 -19.27 10.17 9.66
C ASP A 143 -17.82 9.70 9.69
N ASP A 144 -16.88 10.64 9.89
CA ASP A 144 -15.43 10.46 9.76
C ASP A 144 -14.78 9.64 10.91
N ALA A 145 -15.33 8.46 11.19
CA ALA A 145 -14.90 7.55 12.24
C ALA A 145 -13.82 6.58 11.76
N GLN A 146 -12.67 6.53 12.45
CA GLN A 146 -11.59 5.58 12.12
C GLN A 146 -12.03 4.11 12.24
N GLN A 147 -12.89 3.78 13.19
CA GLN A 147 -13.53 2.48 13.33
C GLN A 147 -15.02 2.71 13.55
N THR A 148 -15.84 1.86 12.94
CA THR A 148 -17.29 1.99 13.03
C THR A 148 -17.97 0.63 12.89
N LYS A 149 -19.18 0.54 13.43
CA LYS A 149 -20.09 -0.59 13.29
C LYS A 149 -21.39 -0.12 12.64
N LEU A 150 -21.64 -0.62 11.43
CA LEU A 150 -22.92 -0.48 10.77
C LEU A 150 -23.86 -1.57 11.29
N THR A 151 -25.08 -1.22 11.70
CA THR A 151 -26.08 -2.20 12.15
C THR A 151 -27.38 -1.98 11.39
N LEU A 152 -27.84 -3.01 10.71
CA LEU A 152 -29.13 -3.08 10.02
C LEU A 152 -30.17 -3.57 11.02
N HIS A 153 -31.27 -2.86 11.19
CA HIS A 153 -32.40 -3.27 12.01
C HIS A 153 -33.64 -3.40 11.14
N ALA A 154 -34.41 -4.46 11.34
CA ALA A 154 -35.69 -4.65 10.67
C ALA A 154 -36.76 -5.03 11.68
N THR A 155 -37.89 -4.31 11.66
CA THR A 155 -39.04 -4.61 12.53
C THR A 155 -40.09 -5.36 11.73
N ILE A 156 -40.44 -6.55 12.20
CA ILE A 156 -41.46 -7.44 11.66
C ILE A 156 -42.71 -7.30 12.51
N HIS A 157 -43.87 -7.20 11.87
CA HIS A 157 -45.17 -7.16 12.54
C HIS A 157 -46.12 -8.18 11.92
N VAL A 158 -46.74 -9.00 12.76
CA VAL A 158 -47.71 -10.03 12.38
C VAL A 158 -49.03 -9.81 13.12
N ARG A 159 -50.15 -10.09 12.47
CA ARG A 159 -51.48 -10.20 13.09
C ARG A 159 -52.13 -11.51 12.71
N VAL A 160 -52.56 -12.25 13.72
CA VAL A 160 -53.32 -13.49 13.56
C VAL A 160 -54.70 -13.32 14.18
N GLN A 161 -55.71 -13.89 13.55
CA GLN A 161 -57.07 -13.93 14.06
C GLN A 161 -57.34 -15.30 14.66
N LYS A 162 -57.84 -15.32 15.90
CA LYS A 162 -58.37 -16.49 16.58
C LYS A 162 -59.89 -16.47 16.45
N THR A 163 -60.47 -17.55 15.95
CA THR A 163 -61.92 -17.74 15.87
C THR A 163 -62.34 -18.93 16.72
N VAL A 164 -63.24 -18.71 17.67
CA VAL A 164 -63.81 -19.78 18.50
C VAL A 164 -65.23 -20.05 18.01
N ARG A 165 -65.52 -21.32 17.70
CA ARG A 165 -66.87 -21.78 17.36
C ARG A 165 -67.38 -22.75 18.40
N VAL A 166 -68.67 -22.67 18.71
CA VAL A 166 -69.39 -23.64 19.56
C VAL A 166 -70.62 -24.10 18.78
N ASN A 167 -70.80 -25.41 18.62
CA ASN A 167 -71.83 -26.01 17.76
C ASN A 167 -71.80 -25.46 16.31
N GLY A 168 -70.62 -25.12 15.79
CA GLY A 168 -70.45 -24.53 14.46
C GLY A 168 -70.73 -23.00 14.38
N THR A 169 -71.29 -22.39 15.41
CA THR A 169 -71.54 -20.94 15.47
C THR A 169 -70.31 -20.21 16.01
N VAL A 170 -69.91 -19.12 15.34
CA VAL A 170 -68.83 -18.24 15.82
C VAL A 170 -69.29 -17.52 17.09
N VAL A 171 -68.58 -17.72 18.19
CA VAL A 171 -68.89 -17.11 19.50
C VAL A 171 -67.86 -16.08 19.94
N ASP A 172 -66.64 -16.13 19.40
CA ASP A 172 -65.56 -15.18 19.70
C ASP A 172 -64.61 -15.05 18.49
N VAL A 173 -64.22 -13.82 18.18
CA VAL A 173 -63.19 -13.50 17.19
C VAL A 173 -62.25 -12.47 17.82
N THR A 174 -61.01 -12.88 18.05
CA THR A 174 -59.99 -12.00 18.65
C THR A 174 -58.78 -11.92 17.72
N THR A 175 -58.35 -10.70 17.40
CA THR A 175 -57.08 -10.46 16.69
C THR A 175 -55.95 -10.28 17.68
N LYS A 176 -54.83 -10.98 17.46
CA LYS A 176 -53.60 -10.84 18.24
C LYS A 176 -52.47 -10.33 17.36
N GLY A 177 -51.72 -9.36 17.86
CA GLY A 177 -50.51 -8.85 17.22
C GLY A 177 -49.24 -9.42 17.87
N ASP A 178 -48.17 -9.49 17.09
CA ASP A 178 -46.81 -9.77 17.56
C ASP A 178 -45.83 -8.93 16.74
N SER A 179 -44.75 -8.51 17.38
CA SER A 179 -43.73 -7.65 16.78
C SER A 179 -42.35 -8.07 17.26
N LEU A 180 -41.41 -8.15 16.33
CA LEU A 180 -40.02 -8.52 16.62
C LEU A 180 -39.08 -7.62 15.80
N THR A 181 -38.02 -7.12 16.43
CA THR A 181 -36.95 -6.42 15.72
C THR A 181 -35.72 -7.31 15.70
N VAL A 182 -35.22 -7.59 14.51
CA VAL A 182 -34.01 -8.38 14.26
C VAL A 182 -32.92 -7.50 13.69
N SER A 183 -31.66 -7.88 13.89
CA SER A 183 -30.53 -7.06 13.44
C SER A 183 -29.30 -7.87 13.05
N ASP A 184 -28.49 -7.29 12.17
CA ASP A 184 -27.14 -7.78 11.85
C ASP A 184 -26.19 -6.59 11.71
N SER A 185 -24.89 -6.84 11.90
CA SER A 185 -23.90 -5.80 12.00
C SER A 185 -22.60 -6.09 11.25
N LEU A 186 -22.05 -5.02 10.66
CA LEU A 186 -20.82 -5.03 9.90
C LEU A 186 -19.83 -4.05 10.51
N ALA A 187 -18.73 -4.58 11.05
CA ALA A 187 -17.61 -3.77 11.53
C ALA A 187 -16.68 -3.35 10.37
N GLY A 188 -16.18 -2.12 10.44
CA GLY A 188 -15.25 -1.58 9.44
C GLY A 188 -14.56 -0.30 9.88
N SER A 189 -13.85 0.32 8.94
CA SER A 189 -13.16 1.59 9.09
C SER A 189 -13.64 2.51 7.98
N VAL A 190 -14.12 3.71 8.31
CA VAL A 190 -14.51 4.69 7.30
C VAL A 190 -13.25 5.14 6.57
N TYR A 191 -13.25 4.97 5.26
CA TYR A 191 -12.07 5.20 4.45
C TYR A 191 -11.95 6.67 4.06
N ASN A 192 -11.30 7.43 4.93
CA ASN A 192 -10.95 8.83 4.68
C ASN A 192 -9.46 8.95 4.32
N LEU A 193 -9.21 9.15 3.02
CA LEU A 193 -7.86 9.33 2.49
C LEU A 193 -7.55 10.84 2.38
N SER A 194 -6.43 11.26 2.95
CA SER A 194 -5.85 12.58 2.71
C SER A 194 -4.42 12.43 2.20
N ALA A 195 -3.97 13.41 1.42
CA ALA A 195 -2.65 13.41 0.83
C ALA A 195 -1.98 14.79 0.91
N SER A 196 -0.71 14.81 1.31
CA SER A 196 0.11 16.00 1.46
C SER A 196 1.24 16.00 0.43
N PRO A 197 1.13 16.81 -0.64
CA PRO A 197 2.15 16.86 -1.68
C PRO A 197 3.26 17.88 -1.38
N TYR A 198 4.48 17.51 -1.73
CA TYR A 198 5.67 18.35 -1.72
C TYR A 198 6.27 18.40 -3.13
N TYR A 199 6.84 19.54 -3.48
CA TYR A 199 7.31 19.81 -4.83
C TYR A 199 8.73 20.34 -4.84
N ALA A 200 9.50 19.96 -5.86
CA ALA A 200 10.80 20.54 -6.18
C ALA A 200 10.93 20.71 -7.70
N THR A 201 11.86 21.57 -8.12
CA THR A 201 12.27 21.69 -9.52
C THR A 201 13.77 21.43 -9.58
N TYR A 202 14.17 20.41 -10.33
CA TYR A 202 15.57 20.06 -10.51
C TYR A 202 16.27 21.13 -11.36
N PRO A 203 17.61 21.32 -11.21
CA PRO A 203 18.36 22.30 -11.98
C PRO A 203 18.39 22.08 -13.51
N ASN A 204 17.85 20.97 -14.01
CA ASN A 204 17.68 20.68 -15.43
C ASN A 204 16.24 20.92 -15.94
N GLY A 205 15.33 21.35 -15.07
CA GLY A 205 13.92 21.62 -15.40
C GLY A 205 12.94 20.56 -14.92
N ASP A 206 13.39 19.33 -14.64
CA ASP A 206 12.52 18.23 -14.21
C ASP A 206 11.77 18.57 -12.92
N ALA A 207 10.58 18.01 -12.77
CA ALA A 207 9.75 18.15 -11.58
C ALA A 207 10.01 17.00 -10.59
N GLY A 208 10.18 17.36 -9.32
CA GLY A 208 10.14 16.45 -8.18
C GLY A 208 8.79 16.54 -7.48
N VAL A 209 8.16 15.39 -7.20
CA VAL A 209 6.92 15.31 -6.41
C VAL A 209 7.10 14.25 -5.35
N ALA A 210 6.70 14.57 -4.12
CA ALA A 210 6.55 13.58 -3.07
C ALA A 210 5.15 13.70 -2.47
N ILE A 211 4.50 12.57 -2.27
CA ILE A 211 3.16 12.53 -1.67
C ILE A 211 3.21 11.64 -0.45
N PHE A 212 2.64 12.15 0.65
CA PHE A 212 2.41 11.42 1.89
C PHE A 212 0.92 11.28 2.11
N GLN A 213 0.48 10.15 2.65
CA GLN A 213 -0.94 9.83 2.73
C GLN A 213 -1.32 9.22 4.08
N SER A 214 -2.54 9.51 4.52
CA SER A 214 -3.06 9.07 5.83
C SER A 214 -3.40 7.58 5.88
N ALA A 215 -3.71 6.96 4.74
CA ALA A 215 -4.23 5.60 4.65
C ALA A 215 -3.57 4.82 3.50
N PRO A 216 -3.74 3.47 3.44
CA PRO A 216 -3.40 2.70 2.24
C PRO A 216 -4.03 3.34 1.00
N TRP A 217 -3.32 3.41 -0.12
CA TRP A 217 -3.72 4.15 -1.30
C TRP A 217 -3.32 3.38 -2.55
N GLN A 218 -4.03 3.57 -3.66
CA GLN A 218 -3.70 2.88 -4.90
C GLN A 218 -2.48 3.53 -5.56
N GLY A 219 -2.54 4.82 -5.84
CA GLY A 219 -1.59 5.47 -6.72
C GLY A 219 -1.96 6.93 -6.99
N TYR A 220 -1.14 7.64 -7.76
CA TYR A 220 -1.42 8.99 -8.22
C TYR A 220 -1.02 9.20 -9.67
N THR A 221 -1.70 10.11 -10.36
CA THR A 221 -1.37 10.55 -11.72
C THR A 221 -0.55 11.83 -11.69
N LEU A 222 0.49 11.91 -12.52
CA LEU A 222 1.32 13.11 -12.65
C LEU A 222 0.87 14.05 -13.76
N THR A 223 0.07 13.54 -14.70
CA THR A 223 -0.43 14.26 -15.86
C THR A 223 -1.95 14.14 -15.94
N LYS A 224 -2.61 15.17 -16.48
CA LYS A 224 -4.08 15.23 -16.63
C LYS A 224 -4.66 14.06 -17.44
N ASN A 225 -3.95 13.60 -18.45
CA ASN A 225 -4.36 12.46 -19.28
C ASN A 225 -4.00 11.09 -18.66
N GLY A 226 -3.34 11.06 -17.50
CA GLY A 226 -2.92 9.84 -16.82
C GLY A 226 -1.83 9.04 -17.55
N SER A 227 -1.13 9.66 -18.52
CA SER A 227 -0.05 9.03 -19.27
C SER A 227 1.13 8.67 -18.37
N ALA A 228 1.38 9.47 -17.34
CA ALA A 228 2.38 9.22 -16.30
C ALA A 228 1.70 9.05 -14.95
N ARG A 229 1.97 7.93 -14.28
CA ARG A 229 1.38 7.61 -12.98
C ARG A 229 2.29 6.74 -12.15
N VAL A 230 2.03 6.73 -10.85
CA VAL A 230 2.78 5.93 -9.90
C VAL A 230 1.80 5.21 -9.00
N ARG A 231 2.06 3.94 -8.74
CA ARG A 231 1.27 3.11 -7.85
C ARG A 231 2.09 2.75 -6.62
N GLY A 232 1.42 2.70 -5.47
CA GLY A 232 1.95 2.08 -4.27
C GLY A 232 2.06 0.56 -4.41
N VAL A 233 2.20 -0.13 -3.27
CA VAL A 233 2.34 -1.60 -3.24
C VAL A 233 1.03 -2.35 -3.52
N TRP A 234 -0.11 -1.67 -3.56
CA TRP A 234 -1.42 -2.33 -3.51
C TRP A 234 -1.87 -2.84 -4.88
N ARG A 235 -2.34 -4.09 -4.88
CA ARG A 235 -3.12 -4.73 -5.97
C ARG A 235 -4.43 -5.24 -5.42
N PHE A 236 -5.32 -5.65 -6.32
CA PHE A 236 -6.68 -6.02 -5.97
C PHE A 236 -7.05 -7.36 -6.59
N TYR A 237 -7.92 -8.09 -5.91
CA TYR A 237 -8.64 -9.23 -6.46
C TYR A 237 -10.09 -9.16 -5.97
N THR A 238 -10.97 -9.96 -6.55
CA THR A 238 -12.36 -10.10 -6.10
C THR A 238 -12.60 -11.48 -5.57
N ALA A 239 -13.33 -11.61 -4.47
CA ALA A 239 -13.75 -12.89 -3.93
C ALA A 239 -15.20 -12.82 -3.45
N ARG A 240 -15.92 -13.93 -3.61
CA ARG A 240 -17.30 -14.07 -3.14
C ARG A 240 -17.31 -14.35 -1.64
N ASN A 241 -18.39 -13.97 -0.97
CA ASN A 241 -18.61 -14.36 0.43
C ASN A 241 -19.22 -15.77 0.47
N THR A 242 -18.45 -16.75 0.93
CA THR A 242 -18.87 -18.16 0.92
C THR A 242 -19.96 -18.49 1.92
N SER A 243 -20.28 -17.60 2.88
CA SER A 243 -21.44 -17.82 3.77
C SER A 243 -22.76 -17.81 3.01
N TRP A 244 -22.78 -17.20 1.82
CA TRP A 244 -23.91 -17.19 0.91
C TRP A 244 -23.88 -18.30 -0.12
N ASP A 245 -22.92 -19.23 -0.10
CA ASP A 245 -22.88 -20.34 -1.09
C ASP A 245 -24.08 -21.30 -0.95
N THR A 246 -24.73 -21.30 0.22
CA THR A 246 -25.89 -22.14 0.54
C THR A 246 -26.91 -21.31 1.32
N LEU A 247 -28.20 -21.56 1.04
CA LEU A 247 -29.32 -21.03 1.81
C LEU A 247 -30.04 -22.18 2.52
N VAL A 248 -30.56 -21.88 3.70
CA VAL A 248 -31.41 -22.77 4.49
C VAL A 248 -32.85 -22.31 4.32
N LYS A 249 -33.72 -23.24 3.91
CA LYS A 249 -35.16 -23.07 3.85
C LYS A 249 -35.77 -23.71 5.10
N SER A 250 -36.20 -22.88 6.03
CA SER A 250 -36.75 -23.30 7.33
C SER A 250 -38.27 -23.26 7.29
N THR A 251 -38.88 -24.40 7.56
CA THR A 251 -40.35 -24.57 7.57
C THR A 251 -40.80 -25.14 8.91
N ARG A 252 -42.11 -25.31 9.09
CA ARG A 252 -42.62 -26.00 10.27
C ARG A 252 -42.12 -27.45 10.38
N ASP A 253 -41.94 -28.12 9.25
CA ASP A 253 -41.65 -29.55 9.18
C ASP A 253 -40.14 -29.84 9.20
N GLY A 254 -39.32 -28.77 9.21
CA GLY A 254 -37.86 -28.84 9.28
C GLY A 254 -37.17 -27.97 8.24
N ASP A 255 -35.87 -28.13 8.18
CA ASP A 255 -34.96 -27.30 7.39
C ASP A 255 -34.44 -28.06 6.17
N ARG A 256 -34.27 -27.35 5.06
CA ARG A 256 -33.66 -27.89 3.84
C ARG A 256 -32.62 -26.92 3.30
N GLN A 257 -31.42 -27.42 3.05
CA GLN A 257 -30.37 -26.63 2.41
C GLN A 257 -30.48 -26.68 0.88
N THR A 258 -30.21 -25.55 0.24
CA THR A 258 -30.15 -25.40 -1.23
C THR A 258 -28.97 -24.52 -1.61
N ALA A 259 -28.34 -24.78 -2.76
CA ALA A 259 -27.33 -23.87 -3.30
C ALA A 259 -27.95 -22.48 -3.53
N SER A 260 -27.16 -21.43 -3.28
CA SER A 260 -27.57 -20.06 -3.56
C SER A 260 -27.12 -19.63 -4.95
N ASP A 261 -28.02 -18.97 -5.67
CA ASP A 261 -27.68 -18.25 -6.91
C ASP A 261 -27.32 -16.78 -6.63
N SER A 262 -27.50 -16.30 -5.38
CA SER A 262 -27.24 -14.93 -4.96
C SER A 262 -26.02 -14.87 -4.04
N ILE A 263 -24.85 -14.52 -4.59
CA ILE A 263 -23.59 -14.55 -3.84
C ILE A 263 -22.87 -13.19 -3.92
N PRO A 264 -22.78 -12.44 -2.81
CA PRO A 264 -22.15 -11.13 -2.84
C PRO A 264 -20.63 -11.26 -3.04
N VAL A 265 -20.09 -10.42 -3.93
CA VAL A 265 -18.67 -10.33 -4.27
C VAL A 265 -18.05 -9.07 -3.69
N PHE A 266 -16.84 -9.20 -3.14
CA PHE A 266 -16.11 -8.11 -2.49
C PHE A 266 -14.73 -7.88 -3.12
N VAL A 267 -14.26 -6.64 -3.03
CA VAL A 267 -12.90 -6.27 -3.43
C VAL A 267 -11.97 -6.53 -2.25
N HIS A 268 -10.84 -7.17 -2.53
CA HIS A 268 -9.76 -7.36 -1.58
C HIS A 268 -8.52 -6.63 -2.07
N ALA A 269 -7.81 -5.95 -1.16
CA ALA A 269 -6.54 -5.30 -1.43
C ALA A 269 -5.39 -6.05 -0.75
N TYR A 270 -4.28 -6.22 -1.46
CA TYR A 270 -3.11 -6.91 -0.95
C TYR A 270 -1.81 -6.23 -1.40
N PRO A 271 -0.74 -6.31 -0.59
CA PRO A 271 0.59 -5.85 -0.99
C PRO A 271 1.21 -6.82 -2.01
N SER A 272 1.46 -6.30 -3.20
CA SER A 272 2.05 -7.02 -4.33
C SER A 272 3.55 -7.23 -4.14
N ARG A 273 4.04 -8.41 -4.53
CA ARG A 273 5.47 -8.73 -4.58
C ARG A 273 6.28 -7.81 -5.50
N ILE A 274 5.63 -7.22 -6.52
CA ILE A 274 6.26 -6.26 -7.45
C ILE A 274 6.63 -4.95 -6.73
N GLY A 275 5.96 -4.61 -5.63
CA GLY A 275 6.16 -3.34 -4.95
C GLY A 275 5.59 -2.14 -5.70
N PRO A 276 6.07 -0.92 -5.40
CA PRO A 276 5.64 0.31 -6.05
C PRO A 276 6.11 0.35 -7.51
N VAL A 277 5.28 0.88 -8.41
CA VAL A 277 5.56 0.89 -9.85
C VAL A 277 5.25 2.25 -10.44
N ALA A 278 6.18 2.78 -11.24
CA ALA A 278 5.95 3.93 -12.10
C ALA A 278 5.60 3.47 -13.52
N GLU A 279 4.63 4.15 -14.12
CA GLU A 279 4.14 3.88 -15.47
C GLU A 279 4.22 5.17 -16.32
N PRO A 280 4.62 5.09 -17.61
CA PRO A 280 5.02 3.87 -18.32
C PRO A 280 6.38 3.35 -17.85
N VAL A 281 6.59 2.04 -17.97
CA VAL A 281 7.84 1.41 -17.52
C VAL A 281 9.00 1.91 -18.39
N ARG A 282 10.13 2.29 -17.78
CA ARG A 282 11.37 2.86 -18.37
C ARG A 282 11.27 4.29 -18.91
N THR A 283 10.16 4.68 -19.51
CA THR A 283 10.01 6.03 -20.11
C THR A 283 9.19 6.99 -19.25
N GLY A 284 8.57 6.47 -18.18
CA GLY A 284 7.79 7.26 -17.22
C GLY A 284 8.64 7.83 -16.08
N PRO A 285 7.96 8.30 -15.02
CA PRO A 285 8.62 8.90 -13.87
C PRO A 285 9.55 7.90 -13.17
N SER A 286 10.63 8.41 -12.59
CA SER A 286 11.56 7.60 -11.78
C SER A 286 11.19 7.68 -10.31
N ILE A 287 10.97 6.53 -9.67
CA ILE A 287 10.80 6.46 -8.20
C ILE A 287 12.14 6.75 -7.54
N ILE A 288 12.21 7.84 -6.78
CA ILE A 288 13.42 8.28 -6.10
C ILE A 288 13.53 7.60 -4.74
N THR A 289 12.43 7.54 -4.01
CA THR A 289 12.39 6.93 -2.67
C THR A 289 10.95 6.67 -2.23
N THR A 290 10.80 5.78 -1.25
CA THR A 290 9.52 5.36 -0.66
C THR A 290 9.64 5.37 0.85
N TRP A 291 8.59 5.82 1.54
CA TRP A 291 8.51 5.80 2.99
C TRP A 291 7.35 4.93 3.45
N GLY A 292 7.56 4.23 4.55
CA GLY A 292 6.52 3.50 5.24
C GLY A 292 7.07 2.69 6.40
N THR A 293 6.24 1.81 6.90
CA THR A 293 6.55 0.94 8.03
C THR A 293 6.72 -0.49 7.55
N ASN A 294 7.66 -1.21 8.15
CA ASN A 294 7.82 -2.64 7.86
C ASN A 294 6.67 -3.43 8.51
N ARG A 295 6.05 -4.31 7.73
CA ARG A 295 4.96 -5.19 8.17
C ARG A 295 5.29 -6.63 7.77
N SER A 296 4.76 -7.59 8.54
CA SER A 296 4.83 -9.01 8.19
C SER A 296 3.95 -9.29 6.96
N SER A 297 4.28 -10.37 6.23
CA SER A 297 3.46 -10.82 5.09
C SER A 297 2.02 -11.11 5.55
N PRO A 298 0.99 -10.65 4.82
CA PRO A 298 -0.40 -11.03 5.07
C PRO A 298 -0.81 -12.34 4.39
N SER A 299 0.11 -13.14 3.85
CA SER A 299 -0.24 -14.39 3.15
C SER A 299 -1.14 -15.33 3.95
N ALA A 300 -1.00 -15.36 5.28
CA ALA A 300 -1.84 -16.16 6.18
C ALA A 300 -3.30 -15.68 6.29
N THR A 301 -3.65 -14.48 5.82
CA THR A 301 -5.02 -13.95 5.82
C THR A 301 -5.78 -14.26 4.53
N LEU A 302 -5.12 -14.87 3.55
CA LEU A 302 -5.76 -15.32 2.32
C LEU A 302 -6.44 -16.68 2.55
N GLY A 303 -7.59 -16.88 1.90
CA GLY A 303 -8.24 -18.18 1.86
C GLY A 303 -7.37 -19.22 1.12
N PRO A 304 -7.54 -20.52 1.41
CA PRO A 304 -6.70 -21.59 0.84
C PRO A 304 -6.77 -21.69 -0.69
N ASN A 305 -7.85 -21.17 -1.29
CA ASN A 305 -8.11 -21.21 -2.73
C ASN A 305 -7.73 -19.90 -3.44
N ILE A 306 -7.05 -18.97 -2.76
CA ILE A 306 -6.63 -17.69 -3.34
C ILE A 306 -5.15 -17.77 -3.72
N HIS A 307 -4.88 -17.66 -5.02
CA HIS A 307 -3.54 -17.76 -5.60
C HIS A 307 -3.17 -16.44 -6.30
N ILE A 308 -2.47 -15.55 -5.60
CA ILE A 308 -2.09 -14.22 -6.10
C ILE A 308 -0.63 -13.88 -5.77
N ASP A 309 -0.06 -12.90 -6.47
CA ASP A 309 1.30 -12.38 -6.26
C ASP A 309 1.46 -11.53 -4.97
N ILE A 310 1.02 -12.04 -3.82
CA ILE A 310 1.20 -11.39 -2.52
C ILE A 310 2.66 -11.47 -2.06
N VAL A 311 3.14 -10.46 -1.33
CA VAL A 311 4.45 -10.54 -0.66
C VAL A 311 4.49 -11.74 0.30
N ASN A 312 5.51 -12.59 0.19
CA ASN A 312 5.69 -13.78 1.03
C ASN A 312 6.63 -13.55 2.23
N ARG A 313 7.28 -12.39 2.29
CA ARG A 313 8.15 -11.95 3.39
C ARG A 313 7.65 -10.61 3.93
N SER A 314 8.33 -10.07 4.94
CA SER A 314 8.06 -8.71 5.41
C SER A 314 8.18 -7.72 4.26
N TYR A 315 7.31 -6.72 4.24
CA TYR A 315 7.28 -5.67 3.23
C TYR A 315 7.20 -4.30 3.88
N THR A 316 7.72 -3.28 3.22
CA THR A 316 7.54 -1.89 3.64
C THR A 316 6.28 -1.34 3.00
N THR A 317 5.38 -0.76 3.80
CA THR A 317 4.24 -0.04 3.25
C THR A 317 4.70 1.18 2.45
N THR A 318 3.80 1.75 1.68
CA THR A 318 4.01 3.05 1.02
C THR A 318 3.08 4.07 1.66
N TYR A 319 3.50 4.74 2.74
CA TYR A 319 2.84 5.92 3.33
C TYR A 319 3.45 7.24 2.84
N GLY A 320 4.54 7.17 2.08
CA GLY A 320 4.95 8.24 1.19
C GLY A 320 5.71 7.71 -0.01
N LEU A 321 5.73 8.47 -1.11
CA LEU A 321 6.48 8.13 -2.30
C LEU A 321 6.92 9.39 -3.05
N ALA A 322 8.21 9.46 -3.39
CA ALA A 322 8.76 10.54 -4.20
C ALA A 322 9.20 10.06 -5.57
N VAL A 323 8.88 10.87 -6.58
CA VAL A 323 9.27 10.66 -7.97
C VAL A 323 9.91 11.90 -8.58
N ARG A 324 10.71 11.64 -9.61
CA ARG A 324 11.20 12.64 -10.55
C ARG A 324 10.56 12.37 -11.91
N ALA A 325 10.07 13.41 -12.55
CA ALA A 325 9.43 13.35 -13.85
C ALA A 325 9.78 14.59 -14.66
N ASP A 326 9.76 14.51 -15.99
CA ASP A 326 10.04 15.66 -16.86
C ASP A 326 9.06 16.81 -16.60
N HIS A 327 7.79 16.48 -16.38
CA HIS A 327 6.73 17.44 -16.08
C HIS A 327 5.69 16.88 -15.12
N VAL A 328 5.09 17.76 -14.32
CA VAL A 328 4.01 17.45 -13.38
C VAL A 328 2.94 18.52 -13.49
N ASP A 329 1.73 18.10 -13.82
CA ASP A 329 0.54 18.94 -13.71
C ASP A 329 0.04 18.89 -12.26
N ARG A 330 0.36 19.93 -11.49
CA ARG A 330 0.01 20.00 -10.06
C ARG A 330 -1.49 20.16 -9.82
N GLN A 331 -2.21 20.74 -10.78
CA GLN A 331 -3.65 20.96 -10.65
C GLN A 331 -4.45 19.72 -11.03
N ALA A 332 -3.90 18.87 -11.91
CA ALA A 332 -4.47 17.58 -12.27
C ALA A 332 -3.94 16.41 -11.42
N LEU A 333 -3.21 16.70 -10.33
CA LEU A 333 -2.72 15.67 -9.42
C LEU A 333 -3.91 14.97 -8.76
N HIS A 334 -4.09 13.69 -9.07
CA HIS A 334 -5.15 12.86 -8.52
C HIS A 334 -4.54 11.72 -7.74
N VAL A 335 -4.91 11.56 -6.47
CA VAL A 335 -4.46 10.46 -5.60
C VAL A 335 -5.64 9.53 -5.35
N ALA A 336 -5.57 8.33 -5.92
CA ALA A 336 -6.62 7.32 -5.82
C ALA A 336 -6.42 6.42 -4.60
N GLY A 337 -7.52 6.11 -3.93
CA GLY A 337 -7.53 5.19 -2.79
C GLY A 337 -7.68 3.72 -3.15
N ILE A 338 -7.65 2.86 -2.13
CA ILE A 338 -7.90 1.41 -2.26
C ILE A 338 -9.38 1.06 -2.23
N VAL A 339 -10.26 1.99 -1.86
CA VAL A 339 -11.72 1.86 -2.00
C VAL A 339 -12.16 2.55 -3.28
N ARG A 340 -12.92 1.83 -4.10
CA ARG A 340 -13.35 2.34 -5.42
C ARG A 340 -14.13 3.65 -5.27
N GLY A 341 -13.76 4.64 -6.08
CA GLY A 341 -14.45 5.94 -6.11
C GLY A 341 -14.01 6.90 -5.00
N VAL A 342 -13.19 6.46 -4.04
CA VAL A 342 -12.67 7.33 -2.99
C VAL A 342 -11.28 7.84 -3.37
N ASN A 343 -11.16 9.17 -3.44
CA ASN A 343 -9.93 9.87 -3.77
C ASN A 343 -9.44 10.63 -2.55
N ALA A 344 -8.15 10.96 -2.53
CA ALA A 344 -7.59 11.72 -1.42
C ALA A 344 -8.06 13.17 -1.45
N SER A 345 -8.42 13.70 -0.28
CA SER A 345 -8.44 15.15 -0.05
C SER A 345 -7.00 15.67 -0.06
N ILE A 346 -6.66 16.52 -1.02
CA ILE A 346 -5.32 17.09 -1.12
C ILE A 346 -5.18 18.21 -0.09
N VAL A 347 -4.32 18.01 0.90
CA VAL A 347 -4.01 19.02 1.92
C VAL A 347 -3.31 20.18 1.22
N GLN A 348 -3.81 21.38 1.45
CA GLN A 348 -3.25 22.56 0.78
C GLN A 348 -1.78 22.74 1.18
N PRO A 349 -0.86 22.90 0.21
CA PRO A 349 0.55 22.97 0.52
C PRO A 349 0.86 24.20 1.39
N GLN A 350 1.29 23.99 2.63
CA GLN A 350 1.75 25.06 3.53
C GLN A 350 3.05 25.70 3.01
N GLN A 351 3.42 26.88 3.55
CA GLN A 351 4.76 27.45 3.32
C GLN A 351 5.84 26.40 3.62
N GLY A 352 6.78 26.22 2.68
CA GLY A 352 7.76 25.14 2.74
C GLY A 352 7.32 23.82 2.10
N SER A 353 6.17 23.73 1.43
CA SER A 353 5.86 22.53 0.62
C SER A 353 6.62 22.51 -0.71
N LYS A 354 7.11 23.68 -1.15
CA LYS A 354 8.07 23.81 -2.26
C LYS A 354 9.48 23.84 -1.69
N ARG A 355 10.33 22.93 -2.14
CA ARG A 355 11.75 22.82 -1.74
C ARG A 355 12.63 23.43 -2.82
N GLN A 356 13.65 24.19 -2.42
CA GLN A 356 14.66 24.67 -3.36
C GLN A 356 15.68 23.57 -3.61
N LEU A 357 15.86 23.19 -4.88
CA LEU A 357 16.86 22.19 -5.26
C LEU A 357 17.94 22.86 -6.12
N ARG A 358 19.18 22.87 -5.62
CA ARG A 358 20.31 23.62 -6.20
C ARG A 358 21.42 22.70 -6.69
N ARG A 359 22.28 23.23 -7.55
CA ARG A 359 23.55 22.55 -7.92
C ARG A 359 24.54 22.71 -6.78
N SER A 360 25.23 21.62 -6.46
CA SER A 360 26.45 21.67 -5.66
C SER A 360 27.66 21.85 -6.59
N ASN A 361 28.76 22.33 -6.03
CA ASN A 361 30.07 22.39 -6.67
C ASN A 361 31.05 21.58 -5.83
N LEU A 362 31.46 20.43 -6.35
CA LEU A 362 32.42 19.52 -5.75
C LEU A 362 33.77 19.68 -6.47
N THR A 363 34.83 19.94 -5.70
CA THR A 363 36.20 19.98 -6.21
C THR A 363 37.09 19.01 -5.42
N ALA A 364 38.15 18.52 -6.06
CA ALA A 364 39.08 17.57 -5.43
C ALA A 364 40.50 17.79 -5.95
N HIS A 365 41.44 18.05 -5.05
CA HIS A 365 42.84 18.37 -5.39
C HIS A 365 43.81 17.69 -4.43
N VAL A 366 44.96 17.24 -4.96
CA VAL A 366 46.05 16.70 -4.13
C VAL A 366 46.72 17.83 -3.39
N VAL A 367 46.82 17.74 -2.06
CA VAL A 367 47.48 18.73 -1.21
C VAL A 367 48.84 18.26 -0.71
N SER A 368 49.03 16.95 -0.56
CA SER A 368 50.35 16.36 -0.28
C SER A 368 50.42 14.96 -0.86
N GLN A 369 51.61 14.53 -1.28
CA GLN A 369 51.83 13.16 -1.74
C GLN A 369 53.27 12.71 -1.46
N ASN A 370 53.46 11.41 -1.29
CA ASN A 370 54.76 10.75 -1.19
C ASN A 370 54.77 9.47 -2.06
N ALA A 371 55.79 8.63 -1.90
CA ALA A 371 55.95 7.40 -2.69
C ALA A 371 54.81 6.38 -2.51
N SER A 372 54.08 6.41 -1.39
CA SER A 372 53.09 5.38 -1.02
C SER A 372 51.67 5.92 -0.81
N GLN A 373 51.46 7.22 -0.69
CA GLN A 373 50.14 7.81 -0.46
C GLN A 373 50.02 9.26 -0.92
N ALA A 374 48.79 9.68 -1.21
CA ALA A 374 48.42 11.07 -1.41
C ALA A 374 47.27 11.47 -0.50
N THR A 375 47.35 12.69 0.03
CA THR A 375 46.26 13.36 0.74
C THR A 375 45.54 14.26 -0.25
N VAL A 376 44.25 14.02 -0.40
CA VAL A 376 43.34 14.79 -1.26
C VAL A 376 42.44 15.65 -0.40
N ARG A 377 42.37 16.93 -0.74
CA ARG A 377 41.39 17.88 -0.20
C ARG A 377 40.18 17.90 -1.13
N VAL A 378 39.02 17.68 -0.55
CA VAL A 378 37.73 17.68 -1.24
C VAL A 378 36.90 18.83 -0.68
N GLU A 379 36.37 19.67 -1.54
CA GLU A 379 35.56 20.83 -1.13
C GLU A 379 34.17 20.76 -1.76
N LEU A 380 33.13 21.09 -0.98
CA LEU A 380 31.74 21.03 -1.41
C LEU A 380 31.01 22.33 -1.03
N HIS A 381 30.53 23.04 -2.05
CA HIS A 381 29.88 24.34 -1.88
C HIS A 381 28.54 24.43 -2.64
N ASP A 382 27.65 25.32 -2.21
CA ASP A 382 26.47 25.74 -2.97
C ASP A 382 26.97 26.50 -4.21
N ASN A 383 26.61 26.04 -5.41
CA ASN A 383 27.09 26.63 -6.66
C ASN A 383 26.55 28.05 -6.94
N LYS A 384 25.47 28.46 -6.28
CA LYS A 384 24.86 29.78 -6.43
C LYS A 384 25.40 30.78 -5.41
N THR A 385 25.53 30.38 -4.15
CA THR A 385 25.92 31.30 -3.06
C THR A 385 27.38 31.19 -2.65
N GLY A 386 28.07 30.11 -3.02
CA GLY A 386 29.42 29.81 -2.56
C GLY A 386 29.49 29.34 -1.09
N ALA A 387 28.35 29.19 -0.41
CA ALA A 387 28.33 28.76 0.99
C ALA A 387 28.79 27.29 1.13
N PRO A 388 29.53 26.93 2.19
CA PRO A 388 29.98 25.56 2.40
C PRO A 388 28.78 24.63 2.68
N ILE A 389 28.82 23.43 2.08
CA ILE A 389 27.83 22.38 2.36
C ILE A 389 28.42 21.44 3.41
N VAL A 390 27.82 21.46 4.60
CA VAL A 390 28.29 20.73 5.79
C VAL A 390 27.57 19.38 5.90
N LEU A 391 28.34 18.29 5.94
CA LEU A 391 27.80 16.92 5.98
C LEU A 391 28.05 16.21 7.33
N ASN A 392 28.87 16.76 8.22
CA ASN A 392 29.14 16.19 9.54
C ASN A 392 28.13 16.62 10.62
N GLN A 393 27.04 17.32 10.26
CA GLN A 393 26.02 17.77 11.21
C GLN A 393 25.07 16.63 11.57
N SER A 394 25.05 16.24 12.84
CA SER A 394 23.97 15.42 13.40
C SER A 394 22.73 16.30 13.60
N GLY A 395 21.67 16.05 12.85
CA GLY A 395 20.38 16.74 12.98
C GLY A 395 19.22 15.84 12.57
N ARG A 396 18.05 16.07 13.17
CA ARG A 396 16.78 15.45 12.74
C ARG A 396 16.10 16.35 11.71
N TYR A 397 15.53 15.78 10.66
CA TYR A 397 14.80 16.56 9.66
C TYR A 397 13.46 17.06 10.20
N PRO A 398 12.94 18.21 9.71
CA PRO A 398 11.62 18.70 10.09
C PRO A 398 10.48 17.76 9.67
N ILE A 399 10.66 17.04 8.56
CA ILE A 399 9.63 16.14 7.98
C ILE A 399 9.84 14.69 8.42
N PHE A 400 11.08 14.30 8.75
CA PHE A 400 11.42 12.92 9.12
C PHE A 400 12.28 12.88 10.37
N GLN A 401 11.92 12.04 11.33
CA GLN A 401 12.77 11.71 12.48
C GLN A 401 13.96 10.79 12.08
N ARG A 402 14.65 11.07 10.98
CA ARG A 402 15.88 10.40 10.54
C ARG A 402 17.07 11.36 10.59
N SER A 403 18.26 10.79 10.70
CA SER A 403 19.53 11.54 10.66
C SER A 403 19.80 12.09 9.28
N ARG A 404 20.49 13.23 9.23
CA ARG A 404 21.23 13.69 8.06
C ARG A 404 22.18 12.59 7.58
N ASP A 405 22.11 12.28 6.29
CA ASP A 405 22.72 11.10 5.67
C ASP A 405 23.60 11.43 4.46
N GLY A 406 23.79 12.71 4.10
CA GLY A 406 24.58 13.12 2.93
C GLY A 406 26.06 12.76 3.08
N TYR A 407 26.72 12.34 2.00
CA TYR A 407 28.13 11.96 2.05
C TYR A 407 28.85 12.06 0.71
N ILE A 408 30.17 12.00 0.74
CA ILE A 408 31.02 11.93 -0.45
C ILE A 408 31.71 10.57 -0.47
N THR A 409 31.82 9.94 -1.65
CA THR A 409 32.65 8.76 -1.86
C THR A 409 33.90 9.13 -2.65
N VAL A 410 35.09 8.75 -2.15
CA VAL A 410 36.38 8.91 -2.84
C VAL A 410 37.24 7.68 -2.56
N GLY A 411 37.75 7.02 -3.61
CA GLY A 411 38.61 5.83 -3.44
C GLY A 411 37.97 4.72 -2.61
N GLY A 412 36.67 4.50 -2.77
CA GLY A 412 35.89 3.51 -2.01
C GLY A 412 35.56 3.90 -0.56
N LYS A 413 36.07 5.03 -0.06
CA LYS A 413 35.82 5.52 1.31
C LYS A 413 34.65 6.52 1.32
N ARG A 414 33.77 6.42 2.32
CA ARG A 414 32.74 7.41 2.64
C ARG A 414 33.33 8.48 3.54
N VAL A 415 33.16 9.75 3.17
CA VAL A 415 33.65 10.91 3.93
C VAL A 415 32.57 11.99 4.04
N THR A 416 32.68 12.82 5.06
CA THR A 416 31.79 13.96 5.33
C THR A 416 32.61 15.23 5.45
N THR A 417 32.07 16.34 4.95
CA THR A 417 32.69 17.66 5.07
C THR A 417 32.49 18.26 6.46
N ASN A 418 33.46 19.05 6.90
CA ASN A 418 33.38 19.86 8.11
C ASN A 418 32.57 21.15 7.89
N GLU A 419 32.56 22.06 8.88
CA GLU A 419 31.83 23.33 8.85
C GLU A 419 32.26 24.26 7.69
N SER A 420 33.50 24.12 7.21
CA SER A 420 34.01 24.85 6.05
C SER A 420 33.72 24.16 4.71
N GLY A 421 32.95 23.06 4.70
CA GLY A 421 32.65 22.32 3.47
C GLY A 421 33.82 21.48 2.96
N VAL A 422 34.79 21.14 3.82
CA VAL A 422 36.03 20.45 3.42
C VAL A 422 36.13 19.05 4.04
N ALA A 423 36.61 18.08 3.26
CA ALA A 423 37.00 16.75 3.72
C ALA A 423 38.42 16.40 3.24
N MET A 424 39.19 15.71 4.07
CA MET A 424 40.55 15.27 3.77
C MET A 424 40.59 13.75 3.66
N VAL A 425 41.13 13.23 2.56
CA VAL A 425 41.13 11.79 2.26
C VAL A 425 42.53 11.32 1.89
N THR A 426 43.01 10.28 2.57
CA THR A 426 44.27 9.61 2.21
C THR A 426 44.01 8.42 1.28
N LEU A 427 44.69 8.43 0.13
CA LEU A 427 44.67 7.42 -0.91
C LEU A 427 46.03 6.70 -0.94
N HIS A 428 46.02 5.37 -0.98
CA HIS A 428 47.24 4.56 -0.85
C HIS A 428 47.72 3.92 -2.15
N GLN A 429 46.95 4.06 -3.24
CA GLN A 429 47.33 3.52 -4.54
C GLN A 429 47.37 4.64 -5.56
N PRO A 430 48.41 4.72 -6.42
CA PRO A 430 48.43 5.68 -7.52
C PRO A 430 47.28 5.40 -8.49
N GLY A 431 46.69 6.47 -9.03
CA GLY A 431 45.60 6.31 -9.97
C GLY A 431 44.73 7.55 -10.14
N ILE A 432 43.62 7.34 -10.86
CA ILE A 432 42.57 8.33 -11.06
C ILE A 432 41.41 7.96 -10.15
N TYR A 433 40.95 8.93 -9.36
CA TYR A 433 39.88 8.77 -8.39
C TYR A 433 38.77 9.76 -8.69
N THR A 434 37.53 9.27 -8.71
CA THR A 434 36.35 10.13 -8.80
C THR A 434 35.76 10.32 -7.41
N ALA A 435 35.75 11.56 -6.95
CA ALA A 435 34.92 11.99 -5.84
C ALA A 435 33.48 12.16 -6.32
N ARG A 436 32.51 11.57 -5.61
CA ARG A 436 31.09 11.72 -5.90
C ARG A 436 30.35 12.13 -4.65
N TYR A 437 29.63 13.25 -4.73
CA TYR A 437 28.72 13.68 -3.69
C TYR A 437 27.36 12.97 -3.84
N HIS A 438 26.92 12.32 -2.78
CA HIS A 438 25.63 11.67 -2.63
C HIS A 438 24.77 12.54 -1.71
N PRO A 439 23.92 13.41 -2.27
CA PRO A 439 23.08 14.31 -1.48
C PRO A 439 21.98 13.54 -0.74
N GLU A 440 21.44 14.19 0.28
CA GLU A 440 20.25 13.74 1.00
C GLU A 440 18.99 13.83 0.14
N SER A 441 17.89 13.24 0.63
CA SER A 441 16.58 13.48 0.01
C SER A 441 16.26 14.97 0.07
N TRP A 442 15.82 15.52 -1.07
CA TRP A 442 15.45 16.94 -1.19
C TRP A 442 14.28 17.36 -0.30
N LEU A 443 13.58 16.41 0.32
CA LEU A 443 12.54 16.68 1.31
C LEU A 443 13.09 16.99 2.70
N GLY A 444 14.27 16.48 3.04
CA GLY A 444 14.85 16.66 4.37
C GLY A 444 15.40 18.07 4.59
N THR A 445 15.86 18.73 3.52
CA THR A 445 16.61 19.99 3.59
C THR A 445 16.08 21.05 2.64
N ASP A 446 16.22 22.31 3.04
CA ASP A 446 15.88 23.47 2.21
C ASP A 446 16.90 24.59 2.48
N PRO A 447 17.81 24.91 1.53
CA PRO A 447 17.92 24.30 0.21
C PRO A 447 18.44 22.86 0.26
N ALA A 448 17.99 22.06 -0.69
CA ALA A 448 18.53 20.75 -1.02
C ALA A 448 19.48 20.84 -2.23
N TYR A 449 20.30 19.81 -2.44
CA TYR A 449 21.31 19.78 -3.51
C TYR A 449 21.20 18.54 -4.40
N VAL A 450 21.59 18.68 -5.67
CA VAL A 450 21.84 17.54 -6.56
C VAL A 450 23.27 17.03 -6.43
N SER A 451 23.48 15.77 -6.84
CA SER A 451 24.78 15.12 -6.87
C SER A 451 25.74 15.85 -7.81
N ASP A 452 27.03 15.84 -7.44
CA ASP A 452 28.12 16.35 -8.26
C ASP A 452 29.34 15.42 -8.17
N ARG A 453 30.27 15.55 -9.11
CA ARG A 453 31.47 14.72 -9.23
C ARG A 453 32.71 15.54 -9.56
N ALA A 454 33.82 15.20 -8.91
CA ALA A 454 35.15 15.71 -9.22
C ALA A 454 36.11 14.56 -9.48
N THR A 455 37.13 14.76 -10.32
CA THR A 455 38.16 13.76 -10.56
C THR A 455 39.51 14.30 -10.12
N VAL A 456 40.25 13.48 -9.38
CA VAL A 456 41.61 13.77 -8.95
C VAL A 456 42.52 12.64 -9.40
N ARG A 457 43.72 12.97 -9.83
CA ARG A 457 44.75 12.00 -10.20
C ARG A 457 45.97 12.25 -9.35
N TRP A 458 46.61 11.18 -8.88
CA TRP A 458 47.91 11.27 -8.24
C TRP A 458 48.80 10.10 -8.66
N HIS A 459 50.10 10.34 -8.64
CA HIS A 459 51.11 9.34 -8.96
C HIS A 459 52.43 9.70 -8.24
N PRO A 460 53.21 8.72 -7.72
CA PRO A 460 54.50 8.96 -7.10
C PRO A 460 55.43 9.82 -7.97
N LEU A 461 55.55 9.50 -9.25
CA LEU A 461 56.33 10.27 -10.25
C LEU A 461 55.70 11.62 -10.63
N GLY A 462 54.61 12.03 -9.99
CA GLY A 462 54.01 13.36 -10.18
C GLY A 462 54.76 14.49 -9.48
N THR A 463 55.78 14.17 -8.66
CA THR A 463 56.62 15.13 -7.95
C THR A 463 58.11 14.90 -8.22
N LEU A 464 58.94 15.94 -8.10
CA LEU A 464 60.40 15.86 -8.21
C LEU A 464 61.01 14.84 -7.23
N GLY A 465 60.50 14.80 -6.00
CA GLY A 465 60.92 13.82 -4.98
C GLY A 465 60.64 12.38 -5.41
N GLY A 466 59.49 12.10 -6.05
CA GLY A 466 59.19 10.76 -6.55
C GLY A 466 60.08 10.33 -7.71
N TRP A 467 60.54 11.27 -8.54
CA TRP A 467 61.56 10.99 -9.56
C TRP A 467 62.93 10.68 -8.95
N LEU A 468 63.35 11.40 -7.90
CA LEU A 468 64.58 11.12 -7.17
C LEU A 468 64.53 9.73 -6.52
N ASP A 469 63.44 9.40 -5.82
CA ASP A 469 63.24 8.08 -5.20
C ASP A 469 63.29 6.95 -6.26
N PHE A 470 62.69 7.18 -7.43
CA PHE A 470 62.74 6.23 -8.53
C PHE A 470 64.16 6.03 -9.06
N ILE A 471 64.91 7.12 -9.30
CA ILE A 471 66.30 7.05 -9.77
C ILE A 471 67.17 6.31 -8.73
N VAL A 472 67.00 6.60 -7.44
CA VAL A 472 67.73 5.91 -6.37
C VAL A 472 67.37 4.42 -6.33
N ALA A 473 66.09 4.08 -6.39
CA ALA A 473 65.63 2.69 -6.35
C ALA A 473 66.09 1.88 -7.57
N VAL A 474 66.04 2.47 -8.77
CA VAL A 474 66.59 1.87 -10.01
C VAL A 474 68.10 1.75 -9.90
N GLY A 475 68.79 2.79 -9.43
CA GLY A 475 70.23 2.79 -9.21
C GLY A 475 70.68 1.64 -8.31
N TRP A 476 70.03 1.46 -7.15
CA TRP A 476 70.31 0.33 -6.25
C TRP A 476 70.05 -1.04 -6.90
N ARG A 477 68.98 -1.18 -7.69
CA ARG A 477 68.68 -2.43 -8.42
C ARG A 477 69.67 -2.73 -9.54
N LEU A 478 70.37 -1.73 -10.06
CA LEU A 478 71.40 -1.90 -11.08
C LEU A 478 72.78 -2.23 -10.50
N ILE A 479 72.99 -2.10 -9.18
CA ILE A 479 74.28 -2.43 -8.53
C ILE A 479 74.70 -3.89 -8.79
N PRO A 480 73.85 -4.93 -8.65
CA PRO A 480 74.25 -6.29 -8.94
C PRO A 480 74.70 -6.48 -10.40
N PHE A 481 74.06 -5.79 -11.35
CA PHE A 481 74.44 -5.81 -12.76
C PHE A 481 75.76 -5.08 -12.99
N ALA A 482 75.98 -3.94 -12.34
CA ALA A 482 77.24 -3.21 -12.39
C ALA A 482 78.40 -4.02 -11.77
N VAL A 483 78.14 -4.72 -10.65
CA VAL A 483 79.09 -5.62 -9.99
C VAL A 483 79.40 -6.84 -10.87
N MET A 484 78.39 -7.47 -11.47
CA MET A 484 78.57 -8.56 -12.43
C MET A 484 79.33 -8.11 -13.68
N PHE A 485 79.02 -6.94 -14.21
CA PHE A 485 79.70 -6.36 -15.36
C PHE A 485 81.18 -6.04 -15.03
N TYR A 486 81.43 -5.43 -13.87
CA TYR A 486 82.79 -5.17 -13.37
C TYR A 486 83.57 -6.46 -13.09
N ALA A 487 82.94 -7.44 -12.46
CA ALA A 487 83.53 -8.75 -12.22
C ALA A 487 83.85 -9.46 -13.55
N GLY A 488 82.93 -9.42 -14.52
CA GLY A 488 83.14 -9.94 -15.88
C GLY A 488 84.32 -9.26 -16.60
N LEU A 489 84.41 -7.92 -16.53
CA LEU A 489 85.55 -7.16 -17.05
C LEU A 489 86.88 -7.53 -16.38
N ARG A 490 86.88 -7.74 -15.05
CA ARG A 490 88.06 -8.22 -14.32
C ARG A 490 88.42 -9.66 -14.67
N LEU A 491 87.43 -10.53 -14.85
CA LEU A 491 87.64 -11.92 -15.25
C LEU A 491 88.23 -12.01 -16.67
N LEU A 492 87.74 -11.18 -17.60
CA LEU A 492 88.32 -11.01 -18.94
C LEU A 492 89.77 -10.50 -18.91
N ARG A 493 90.08 -9.56 -18.01
CA ARG A 493 91.47 -9.11 -17.78
C ARG A 493 92.37 -10.18 -17.15
N MET A 494 91.86 -11.00 -16.22
CA MET A 494 92.63 -12.10 -15.62
C MET A 494 92.83 -13.29 -16.55
N LEU A 495 91.86 -13.59 -17.42
CA LEU A 495 91.94 -14.65 -18.42
C LEU A 495 92.76 -14.26 -19.67
N GLY A 496 93.39 -13.08 -19.68
CA GLY A 496 94.31 -12.68 -20.75
C GLY A 496 93.65 -12.37 -22.09
N ALA A 497 92.41 -11.87 -22.10
CA ALA A 497 91.73 -11.47 -23.33
C ALA A 497 92.21 -10.12 -23.90
N GLU A 498 93.27 -9.52 -23.37
CA GLU A 498 93.98 -8.43 -24.08
C GLU A 498 94.84 -8.95 -25.25
N ARG A 499 95.04 -10.28 -25.39
CA ARG A 499 95.75 -10.88 -26.54
C ARG A 499 94.88 -11.21 -27.75
N TYR A 500 93.57 -11.01 -27.71
CA TYR A 500 92.68 -11.29 -28.87
C TYR A 500 92.09 -10.04 -29.54
N PHE A 501 92.36 -8.83 -29.02
CA PHE A 501 91.87 -7.57 -29.62
C PHE A 501 92.99 -6.54 -29.81
N SER A 502 94.21 -6.98 -30.12
CA SER A 502 95.31 -6.09 -30.53
C SER A 502 96.03 -6.68 -31.74
N ASP A 503 95.56 -6.26 -32.92
CA ASP A 503 96.29 -5.95 -34.16
C ASP A 503 95.51 -6.39 -35.42
N PRO A 504 95.52 -5.59 -36.50
CA PRO A 504 94.95 -4.26 -36.68
C PRO A 504 93.57 -4.26 -37.38
#